data_AF-A0A4Y7U433-F1
#
_entry.id   AF-A0A4Y7U433-F1
#
_cell.length_a   1.000
_cell.length_b   1.000
_cell.length_c   1.000
_cell.angle_alpha   90.00
_cell.angle_beta   90.00
_cell.angle_gamma   90.00
#
_symmetry.space_group_name_H-M   'P 1'
#
loop_
_entity.id
_entity.type
_entity.pdbx_description
1 polymer ?
#
loop_
_entity_poly.entity_id
_entity_poly.type
_entity_poly.pdbx_seq_one_letter_code
_entity_poly.pdbx_strand_id
1 'polypeptide(L)'
;WGHLALHTPASEHGLLVDNLMNITWVLIFIVQFITQGLLYWFSFKNRGHKDRKALFFADSSKLEAIWSIIPSIVLACLILYGLYAWNNIMFVDKDEDVIEIELYAQQFKWTARYAGKDNVLGKANVRLIEGVNTL
;
A
#
# COMPACT_ATOMS: atom_id res chain seq x y z
N TRP A 1 -3.10 -4.06 21.60
CA TRP A 1 -2.31 -3.84 20.37
C TRP A 1 -2.68 -2.47 19.82
N GLY A 2 -1.72 -1.55 19.64
CA GLY A 2 -1.94 -0.10 19.63
C GLY A 2 -2.64 0.48 18.38
N HIS A 3 -3.27 1.64 18.55
CA HIS A 3 -4.05 2.43 17.55
C HIS A 3 -3.29 2.88 16.29
N LEU A 4 -2.03 2.49 16.13
CA LEU A 4 -1.14 2.95 15.06
C LEU A 4 -1.13 1.99 13.86
N ALA A 5 -1.51 0.73 14.07
CA ALA A 5 -1.65 -0.26 13.00
C ALA A 5 -3.10 -0.30 12.49
N LEU A 6 -3.30 -0.79 11.26
CA LEU A 6 -4.62 -1.00 10.68
C LEU A 6 -5.46 -1.91 11.60
N HIS A 7 -6.75 -1.58 11.75
CA HIS A 7 -7.69 -2.39 12.52
C HIS A 7 -7.96 -3.72 11.81
N THR A 8 -8.57 -4.68 12.51
CA THR A 8 -8.93 -5.98 11.95
C THR A 8 -9.72 -5.79 10.64
N PRO A 9 -9.31 -6.44 9.54
CA PRO A 9 -9.93 -6.23 8.24
C PRO A 9 -11.40 -6.66 8.29
N ALA A 10 -12.26 -5.81 7.73
CA ALA A 10 -13.71 -6.03 7.67
C ALA A 10 -14.16 -6.69 6.35
N SER A 11 -13.22 -7.05 5.47
CA SER A 11 -13.45 -7.73 4.20
C SER A 11 -12.33 -8.70 3.89
N GLU A 12 -12.59 -9.69 3.03
CA GLU A 12 -11.56 -10.64 2.57
C GLU A 12 -10.42 -9.92 1.83
N HIS A 13 -10.75 -8.89 1.03
CA HIS A 13 -9.78 -8.03 0.37
C HIS A 13 -8.89 -7.24 1.36
N GLY A 14 -9.44 -6.85 2.51
CA GLY A 14 -8.69 -6.16 3.56
C GLY A 14 -7.50 -6.97 4.05
N LEU A 15 -7.65 -8.29 4.17
CA LEU A 15 -6.56 -9.18 4.58
C LEU A 15 -5.38 -9.17 3.58
N LEU A 16 -5.67 -9.12 2.27
CA LEU A 16 -4.63 -9.05 1.25
C LEU A 16 -3.85 -7.72 1.32
N VAL A 17 -4.56 -6.61 1.52
CA VAL A 17 -3.96 -5.28 1.67
C VAL A 17 -3.12 -5.20 2.94
N ASP A 18 -3.63 -5.71 4.06
CA ASP A 18 -2.91 -5.72 5.34
C ASP A 18 -1.63 -6.56 5.26
N ASN A 19 -1.67 -7.69 4.56
CA ASN A 19 -0.48 -8.53 4.35
C ASN A 19 0.57 -7.80 3.50
N LEU A 20 0.18 -7.17 2.38
CA LEU A 20 1.08 -6.38 1.55
C LEU A 20 1.72 -5.24 2.35
N MET A 21 0.92 -4.56 3.17
CA MET A 21 1.38 -3.51 4.07
C MET A 21 2.40 -4.06 5.07
N ASN A 22 2.09 -5.15 5.77
CA ASN A 22 2.97 -5.77 6.77
C ASN A 22 4.31 -6.21 6.18
N ILE A 23 4.30 -6.85 5.00
CA ILE A 23 5.53 -7.25 4.30
C ILE A 23 6.38 -6.02 4.00
N THR A 24 5.76 -4.95 3.49
CA THR A 24 6.45 -3.70 3.15
C THR A 24 7.06 -3.04 4.39
N TRP A 25 6.32 -2.97 5.50
CA TRP A 25 6.85 -2.43 6.76
C TRP A 25 8.03 -3.21 7.29
N VAL A 26 7.92 -4.54 7.38
CA VAL A 26 9.00 -5.40 7.87
C VAL A 26 10.27 -5.20 7.02
N LEU A 27 10.11 -5.17 5.69
CA LEU A 27 11.20 -4.95 4.76
C LEU A 27 11.87 -3.59 4.97
N ILE A 28 11.10 -2.50 5.04
CA ILE A 28 11.63 -1.15 5.23
C ILE A 28 12.34 -1.05 6.58
N PHE A 29 11.77 -1.58 7.66
CA PHE A 29 12.39 -1.54 8.98
C PHE A 29 13.69 -2.33 9.05
N ILE A 30 13.75 -3.51 8.41
CA ILE A 30 14.99 -4.30 8.34
C ILE A 30 16.07 -3.53 7.57
N VAL A 31 15.74 -3.03 6.37
CA VAL A 31 16.69 -2.28 5.53
C VAL A 31 17.16 -1.01 6.24
N GLN A 32 16.25 -0.29 6.89
CA GLN A 32 16.56 0.90 7.68
C GLN A 32 17.49 0.55 8.85
N PHE A 33 17.19 -0.51 9.61
CA PHE A 33 17.99 -0.91 10.75
C PHE A 33 19.42 -1.30 10.34
N ILE A 34 19.56 -2.07 9.27
CA ILE A 34 20.88 -2.47 8.73
C ILE A 34 21.64 -1.24 8.23
N THR A 35 21.00 -0.39 7.42
CA THR A 35 21.64 0.81 6.85
C THR A 35 22.09 1.76 7.96
N GLN A 36 21.22 2.04 8.93
CA GLN A 36 21.59 2.86 10.07
C GLN A 36 22.73 2.24 10.88
N GLY A 37 22.67 0.93 11.17
CA GLY A 37 23.74 0.22 11.87
C GLY A 37 25.10 0.34 11.16
N LEU A 38 25.12 0.16 9.84
CA LEU A 38 26.33 0.32 9.02
C LEU A 38 26.86 1.76 9.04
N LEU A 39 25.98 2.76 8.92
CA LEU A 39 26.36 4.18 8.98
C LEU A 39 26.94 4.54 10.35
N TYR A 40 26.26 4.15 11.44
CA TYR A 40 26.76 4.38 12.80
C TYR A 40 28.10 3.69 13.04
N TRP A 41 28.24 2.44 12.62
CA TRP A 41 29.49 1.70 12.72
C TRP A 41 30.62 2.38 11.93
N PHE A 42 30.33 2.81 10.69
CA PHE A 42 31.30 3.49 9.84
C PHE A 42 31.75 4.83 10.45
N SER A 43 30.80 5.64 10.93
CA SER A 43 31.08 6.91 11.60
C SER A 43 31.86 6.72 12.91
N PHE A 44 31.55 5.68 13.68
CA PHE A 44 32.26 5.37 14.93
C PHE A 44 33.69 4.87 14.67
N LYS A 45 33.87 3.92 13.75
CA LYS A 45 35.18 3.33 13.43
C LYS A 45 36.14 4.31 12.76
N ASN A 46 35.62 5.14 11.86
CA ASN A 46 36.37 6.14 11.09
C ASN A 46 36.30 7.53 11.73
N ARG A 47 35.99 7.62 13.02
CA ARG A 47 36.06 8.89 13.75
C ARG A 47 37.48 9.47 13.65
N GLY A 48 37.57 10.79 13.48
CA GLY A 48 38.83 11.49 13.28
C GLY A 48 39.88 11.13 14.33
N HIS A 49 41.08 10.77 13.86
CA HIS A 49 42.26 10.49 14.66
C HIS A 49 43.45 11.19 14.04
N LYS A 50 44.25 11.88 14.87
CA LYS A 50 45.38 12.70 14.38
C LYS A 50 46.41 11.91 13.59
N ASP A 51 46.53 10.61 13.85
CA ASP A 51 47.51 9.71 13.23
C ASP A 51 46.95 8.87 12.07
N ARG A 52 45.65 8.99 11.72
CA ARG A 52 45.04 8.23 10.61
C ARG A 52 44.86 9.10 9.38
N LYS A 53 45.50 8.71 8.27
CA LYS A 53 45.24 9.29 6.95
C LYS A 53 43.99 8.67 6.32
N ALA A 54 43.18 9.50 5.67
CA ALA A 54 41.99 9.03 4.94
C ALA A 54 42.41 8.13 3.77
N LEU A 55 41.76 6.97 3.65
CA LEU A 55 41.94 6.09 2.50
C LEU A 55 41.06 6.60 1.36
N PHE A 56 41.65 6.85 0.19
CA PHE A 56 40.89 7.21 -1.01
C PHE A 56 40.39 5.93 -1.68
N PHE A 57 39.08 5.74 -1.67
CA PHE A 57 38.39 4.64 -2.34
C PHE A 57 37.38 5.25 -3.31
N ALA A 58 37.74 5.30 -4.59
CA ALA A 58 36.99 6.06 -5.59
C ALA A 58 35.83 5.28 -6.20
N ASP A 59 36.04 4.00 -6.51
CA ASP A 59 35.05 3.17 -7.18
C ASP A 59 35.04 1.73 -6.67
N SER A 60 33.88 1.10 -6.86
CA SER A 60 33.76 -0.34 -6.75
C SER A 60 32.57 -0.84 -7.56
N SER A 61 32.84 -1.28 -8.78
CA SER A 61 31.79 -1.80 -9.66
C SER A 61 31.05 -3.00 -9.05
N LYS A 62 31.72 -3.78 -8.18
CA LYS A 62 31.08 -4.89 -7.45
C LYS A 62 30.07 -4.39 -6.41
N LEU A 63 30.44 -3.38 -5.63
CA LEU A 63 29.57 -2.82 -4.59
C LEU A 63 28.38 -2.08 -5.23
N GLU A 64 28.65 -1.36 -6.33
CA GLU A 64 27.65 -0.70 -7.16
C GLU A 64 26.62 -1.67 -7.73
N ALA A 65 27.08 -2.80 -8.27
CA ALA A 65 26.18 -3.82 -8.78
C ALA A 65 25.30 -4.39 -7.67
N ILE A 66 25.87 -4.71 -6.50
CA ILE A 66 25.13 -5.27 -5.37
C ILE A 66 24.03 -4.31 -4.90
N TRP A 67 24.35 -3.03 -4.65
CA TRP A 67 23.36 -2.07 -4.16
C TRP A 67 22.32 -1.66 -5.21
N SER A 68 22.54 -1.94 -6.49
CA SER A 68 21.59 -1.59 -7.56
C SER A 68 20.68 -2.77 -7.89
N ILE A 69 21.24 -3.98 -7.97
CA ILE A 69 20.51 -5.19 -8.34
C ILE A 69 19.57 -5.62 -7.21
N ILE A 70 20.05 -5.63 -5.96
CA ILE A 70 19.23 -6.12 -4.83
C ILE A 70 17.94 -5.30 -4.68
N PRO A 71 17.98 -3.95 -4.60
CA PRO A 71 16.75 -3.16 -4.49
C PRO A 71 15.84 -3.31 -5.71
N SER A 72 16.41 -3.42 -6.91
CA SER A 72 15.63 -3.59 -8.14
C SER A 72 14.82 -4.90 -8.13
N ILE A 73 15.44 -6.02 -7.71
CA ILE A 73 14.76 -7.32 -7.63
C ILE A 73 13.68 -7.28 -6.54
N VAL A 74 14.02 -6.76 -5.35
CA VAL A 74 13.08 -6.67 -4.23
C VAL A 74 11.85 -5.84 -4.59
N LEU A 75 12.05 -4.70 -5.25
CA LEU A 75 10.96 -3.82 -5.68
C LEU A 75 10.13 -4.48 -6.78
N ALA A 76 10.76 -5.16 -7.74
CA ALA A 76 10.04 -5.90 -8.78
C ALA A 76 9.12 -6.97 -8.18
N CYS A 77 9.59 -7.76 -7.20
CA CYS A 77 8.77 -8.74 -6.51
C CYS A 77 7.58 -8.10 -5.77
N LEU A 78 7.80 -6.99 -5.05
CA LEU A 78 6.74 -6.27 -4.35
C LEU A 78 5.69 -5.70 -5.32
N ILE A 79 6.12 -5.14 -6.45
CA ILE A 79 5.21 -4.60 -7.48
C ILE A 79 4.37 -5.71 -8.09
N LEU A 80 4.97 -6.85 -8.45
CA LEU A 80 4.24 -7.98 -9.01
C LEU A 80 3.20 -8.52 -8.02
N TYR A 81 3.56 -8.64 -6.75
CA TYR A 81 2.63 -9.05 -5.70
C TYR A 81 1.50 -8.03 -5.49
N GLY A 82 1.84 -6.73 -5.47
CA GLY A 82 0.86 -5.64 -5.39
C GLY A 82 -0.09 -5.61 -6.57
N LEU A 83 0.40 -5.87 -7.79
CA LEU A 83 -0.43 -5.95 -8.99
C LEU A 83 -1.37 -7.17 -8.96
N TYR A 84 -0.90 -8.31 -8.45
CA TYR A 84 -1.75 -9.47 -8.22
C TYR A 84 -2.89 -9.16 -7.24
N ALA A 85 -2.57 -8.54 -6.10
CA ALA A 85 -3.57 -8.12 -5.12
C ALA A 85 -4.57 -7.11 -5.73
N TRP A 86 -4.07 -6.12 -6.50
CA TRP A 86 -4.91 -5.15 -7.20
C TRP A 86 -5.90 -5.82 -8.15
N ASN A 87 -5.43 -6.74 -8.99
CA ASN A 87 -6.29 -7.44 -9.94
C ASN A 87 -7.34 -8.29 -9.22
N ASN A 88 -6.96 -8.99 -8.15
CA ASN A 88 -7.90 -9.78 -7.36
C ASN A 88 -8.99 -8.92 -6.71
N ILE A 89 -8.66 -7.71 -6.26
CA ILE A 89 -9.60 -6.80 -5.61
C ILE A 89 -10.49 -6.07 -6.62
N MET A 90 -9.93 -5.64 -7.76
CA MET A 90 -10.65 -4.80 -8.71
C MET A 90 -11.51 -5.60 -9.70
N PHE A 91 -11.23 -6.89 -9.86
CA PHE A 91 -12.00 -7.76 -10.74
C PHE A 91 -13.18 -8.36 -9.96
N VAL A 92 -14.32 -7.71 -10.04
CA VAL A 92 -15.57 -8.13 -9.39
C VAL A 92 -16.24 -9.20 -10.25
N ASP A 93 -16.50 -10.37 -9.66
CA ASP A 93 -17.35 -11.37 -10.28
C ASP A 93 -18.81 -10.91 -10.23
N LYS A 94 -19.46 -10.86 -11.38
CA LYS A 94 -20.86 -10.42 -11.50
C LYS A 94 -21.85 -11.56 -11.28
N ASP A 95 -21.35 -12.79 -11.21
CA ASP A 95 -22.17 -13.98 -11.01
C ASP A 95 -22.39 -14.29 -9.51
N GLU A 96 -21.74 -13.54 -8.61
CA GLU A 96 -21.96 -13.61 -7.15
C GLU A 96 -23.21 -12.84 -6.70
N ASP A 97 -23.74 -13.20 -5.53
CA ASP A 97 -24.88 -12.52 -4.89
C ASP A 97 -24.44 -11.13 -4.38
N VAL A 98 -24.48 -10.15 -5.27
CA VAL A 98 -24.05 -8.77 -5.03
C VAL A 98 -25.23 -7.83 -4.85
N ILE A 99 -25.12 -6.87 -3.92
CA ILE A 99 -26.10 -5.80 -3.75
C ILE A 99 -25.63 -4.58 -4.54
N GLU A 100 -26.39 -4.14 -5.54
CA GLU A 100 -26.11 -2.88 -6.23
C GLU A 100 -26.56 -1.67 -5.38
N ILE A 101 -25.60 -0.78 -5.09
CA ILE A 101 -25.81 0.46 -4.34
C ILE A 101 -25.30 1.64 -5.16
N GLU A 102 -26.16 2.61 -5.42
CA GLU A 102 -25.78 3.88 -6.04
C GLU A 102 -25.53 4.94 -4.97
N LEU A 103 -24.39 5.62 -5.04
CA LEU A 103 -23.98 6.64 -4.07
C LEU A 103 -23.83 8.00 -4.75
N TYR A 104 -24.59 9.00 -4.29
CA TYR A 104 -24.45 10.39 -4.73
C TYR A 104 -23.61 11.20 -3.75
N ALA A 105 -22.57 11.85 -4.26
CA ALA A 105 -21.78 12.83 -3.55
C ALA A 105 -22.39 14.24 -3.70
N GLN A 106 -22.74 14.87 -2.59
CA GLN A 106 -23.22 16.26 -2.51
C GLN A 106 -22.30 17.07 -1.60
N GLN A 107 -22.36 18.41 -1.65
CA GLN A 107 -21.60 19.24 -0.71
C GLN A 107 -22.03 18.91 0.73
N PHE A 108 -21.10 18.34 1.50
CA PHE A 108 -21.29 17.90 2.88
C PHE A 108 -22.36 16.83 3.11
N LYS A 109 -22.78 16.09 2.07
CA LYS A 109 -23.77 15.01 2.20
C LYS A 109 -23.47 13.85 1.24
N TRP A 110 -23.80 12.65 1.69
CA TRP A 110 -23.88 11.45 0.87
C TRP A 110 -25.32 10.94 0.88
N THR A 111 -25.83 10.47 -0.25
CA THR A 111 -27.14 9.82 -0.35
C THR A 111 -26.96 8.47 -1.04
N ALA A 112 -27.41 7.39 -0.40
CA ALA A 112 -27.30 6.04 -0.94
C ALA A 112 -28.67 5.54 -1.41
N ARG A 113 -28.70 4.82 -2.53
CA ARG A 113 -29.90 4.18 -3.07
C ARG A 113 -29.61 2.72 -3.35
N TYR A 114 -30.41 1.84 -2.75
CA TYR A 114 -30.35 0.39 -2.98
C TYR A 114 -31.15 0.01 -4.23
N ALA A 115 -30.68 -0.99 -4.96
CA ALA A 115 -31.45 -1.61 -6.04
C ALA A 115 -32.71 -2.30 -5.50
N GLY A 116 -33.72 -2.46 -6.38
CA GLY A 116 -34.95 -3.17 -6.05
C GLY A 116 -34.72 -4.67 -5.84
N LYS A 117 -35.81 -5.42 -5.61
CA LYS A 117 -35.75 -6.90 -5.51
C LYS A 117 -35.25 -7.56 -6.80
N ASP A 118 -35.29 -6.83 -7.91
CA ASP A 118 -34.77 -7.20 -9.22
C ASP A 118 -33.28 -6.88 -9.39
N ASN A 119 -32.62 -6.28 -8.39
CA ASN A 119 -31.22 -5.83 -8.40
C ASN A 119 -30.90 -4.87 -9.56
N VAL A 120 -31.90 -4.16 -10.08
CA VAL A 120 -31.75 -3.18 -11.17
C VAL A 120 -32.02 -1.77 -10.65
N LEU A 121 -31.11 -0.85 -10.95
CA LEU A 121 -31.28 0.57 -10.65
C LEU A 121 -32.15 1.26 -11.72
N GLY A 122 -33.22 1.93 -11.28
CA GLY A 122 -34.05 2.77 -12.15
C GLY A 122 -33.30 4.01 -12.64
N LYS A 123 -33.74 4.58 -13.78
CA LYS A 123 -33.12 5.74 -14.44
C LYS A 123 -32.77 6.85 -13.44
N ALA A 124 -31.51 7.27 -13.43
CA ALA A 124 -30.97 8.32 -12.59
C ALA A 124 -31.00 9.69 -13.30
N ASN A 125 -31.37 10.75 -12.58
CA ASN A 125 -31.18 12.13 -13.03
C ASN A 125 -30.98 13.02 -11.78
N VAL A 126 -30.08 14.00 -11.87
CA VAL A 126 -29.79 14.95 -10.77
C VAL A 126 -31.04 15.71 -10.33
N ARG A 127 -32.03 15.87 -11.22
CA ARG A 127 -33.34 16.50 -10.95
C ARG A 127 -34.36 15.57 -10.27
N LEU A 128 -34.07 14.27 -10.17
CA LEU A 128 -34.94 13.27 -9.55
C LEU A 128 -34.51 12.91 -8.12
N ILE A 129 -33.54 13.65 -7.56
CA ILE A 129 -33.11 13.52 -6.17
C ILE A 129 -34.08 14.33 -5.28
N GLU A 130 -35.35 13.93 -5.27
CA GLU A 130 -36.39 14.49 -4.39
C GLU A 130 -37.31 13.39 -3.85
N GLY A 131 -37.60 13.41 -2.54
CA GLY A 131 -38.65 12.58 -1.93
C GLY A 131 -38.23 11.27 -1.26
N VAL A 132 -39.25 10.59 -0.70
CA VAL A 132 -39.33 9.58 0.39
C VAL A 132 -38.37 8.36 0.31
N ASN A 133 -37.62 8.18 -0.78
CA ASN A 133 -36.61 7.11 -0.93
C ASN A 133 -35.16 7.62 -0.79
N THR A 134 -34.98 8.76 -0.13
CA THR A 134 -33.66 9.27 0.26
C THR A 134 -33.47 9.02 1.76
N LEU A 135 -32.67 8.00 2.10
CA LEU A 135 -32.03 7.89 3.41
C LEU A 135 -30.54 8.21 3.25
#